data_AF-A0A328YZK7-F1
#
_entry.id   AF-A0A328YZK7-F1
#
_cell.length_a   1.000
_cell.length_b   1.000
_cell.length_c   1.000
_cell.angle_alpha   90.00
_cell.angle_beta   90.00
_cell.angle_gamma   90.00
#
_symmetry.space_group_name_H-M   'P 1'
#
loop_
_entity.id
_entity.type
_entity.pdbx_description
1 polymer ?
#
loop_
_entity_poly.entity_id
_entity_poly.type
_entity_poly.pdbx_seq_one_letter_code
_entity_poly.pdbx_strand_id
1 'polypeptide(L)'
;MEGLVWQYSSMGWLHAMPWGYDHILFILSLFLRNSNYKSLGIQCLFFTIAHSISMGLAAFFTISNSTIIEPLIVLSIVAVSIENIISLKPHPFDFGIIFFFGLVHGLGFANALQTIGLPKEHFFAALFSFNIGLNWHKLASFFLPSFWFINGKKGYLPC
;
A
#
# COMPACT_ATOMS: atom_id res chain seq x y z
N MET A 1 -6.09 26.58 2.21
CA MET A 1 -6.28 25.13 2.42
C MET A 1 -6.10 24.34 1.12
N GLU A 2 -6.55 24.83 -0.04
CA GLU A 2 -6.44 24.10 -1.32
C GLU A 2 -5.00 23.71 -1.71
N GLY A 3 -4.02 24.61 -1.51
CA GLY A 3 -2.61 24.31 -1.77
C GLY A 3 -2.03 23.18 -0.91
N LEU A 4 -2.49 23.04 0.33
CA LEU A 4 -2.03 22.00 1.26
C LEU A 4 -2.53 20.62 0.80
N VAL A 5 -3.83 20.52 0.49
CA VAL A 5 -4.42 19.24 0.07
C VAL A 5 -3.74 18.72 -1.20
N TRP A 6 -3.55 19.57 -2.19
CA TRP A 6 -2.90 19.20 -3.44
C TRP A 6 -1.44 18.77 -3.25
N GLN A 7 -0.68 19.54 -2.46
CA GLN A 7 0.72 19.27 -2.19
C GLN A 7 0.92 17.91 -1.50
N TYR A 8 0.21 17.65 -0.40
CA TYR A 8 0.36 16.41 0.34
C TYR A 8 -0.22 15.20 -0.40
N SER A 9 -1.30 15.37 -1.16
CA SER A 9 -1.80 14.30 -2.04
C SER A 9 -0.80 13.93 -3.13
N SER A 10 -0.15 14.93 -3.73
CA SER A 10 0.90 14.71 -4.74
C SER A 10 2.12 14.02 -4.14
N MET A 11 2.52 14.38 -2.92
CA MET A 11 3.58 13.69 -2.19
C MET A 11 3.21 12.24 -1.86
N GLY A 12 1.96 11.99 -1.48
CA GLY A 12 1.40 10.64 -1.29
C GLY A 12 1.55 9.78 -2.53
N TRP A 13 1.16 10.34 -3.67
CA TRP A 13 1.34 9.67 -4.95
C TRP A 13 2.82 9.41 -5.26
N LEU A 14 3.67 10.44 -5.18
CA LEU A 14 5.09 10.35 -5.55
C LEU A 14 5.89 9.39 -4.67
N HIS A 15 5.52 9.28 -3.39
CA HIS A 15 6.13 8.30 -2.50
C HIS A 15 5.84 6.88 -2.94
N ALA A 16 4.60 6.58 -3.34
CA ALA A 16 4.22 5.23 -3.75
C ALA A 16 4.57 4.94 -5.23
N MET A 17 4.61 5.96 -6.10
CA MET A 17 4.93 5.86 -7.53
C MET A 17 5.71 7.12 -7.95
N PRO A 18 6.98 7.04 -8.39
CA PRO A 18 7.73 5.83 -8.79
C PRO A 18 8.65 5.23 -7.69
N TRP A 19 8.82 5.89 -6.56
CA TRP A 19 9.87 5.53 -5.59
C TRP A 19 9.47 4.43 -4.59
N GLY A 20 8.18 4.10 -4.51
CA GLY A 20 7.60 3.14 -3.56
C GLY A 20 7.40 1.75 -4.17
N TYR A 21 8.49 1.12 -4.62
CA TYR A 21 8.44 -0.22 -5.22
C TYR A 21 7.82 -1.28 -4.29
N ASP A 22 8.02 -1.13 -2.99
CA ASP A 22 7.41 -1.95 -1.94
C ASP A 22 5.87 -1.95 -2.01
N HIS A 23 5.26 -0.79 -2.24
CA HIS A 23 3.79 -0.66 -2.36
C HIS A 23 3.27 -1.32 -3.64
N ILE A 24 3.97 -1.13 -4.76
CA ILE A 24 3.62 -1.75 -6.05
C ILE A 24 3.72 -3.27 -5.95
N LEU A 25 4.84 -3.79 -5.43
CA LEU A 25 5.10 -5.21 -5.29
C LEU A 25 4.11 -5.87 -4.32
N PHE A 26 3.74 -5.18 -3.24
CA PHE A 26 2.74 -5.70 -2.31
C PHE A 26 1.35 -5.83 -2.96
N ILE A 27 0.88 -4.79 -3.65
CA ILE A 27 -0.42 -4.82 -4.35
C ILE A 27 -0.42 -5.87 -5.47
N LEU A 28 0.68 -5.98 -6.22
CA LEU A 28 0.84 -7.01 -7.23
C LEU A 28 0.78 -8.41 -6.61
N SER A 29 1.41 -8.60 -5.44
CA SER A 29 1.36 -9.87 -4.71
C SER A 29 -0.06 -10.20 -4.25
N LEU A 30 -0.84 -9.23 -3.76
CA LEU A 30 -2.26 -9.44 -3.41
C LEU A 30 -3.12 -9.74 -4.64
N PHE A 31 -2.87 -9.06 -5.76
CA PHE A 31 -3.57 -9.30 -7.03
C PHE A 31 -3.35 -10.71 -7.55
N LEU A 32 -2.11 -11.20 -7.48
CA LEU A 32 -1.76 -12.57 -7.86
C LEU A 32 -2.39 -13.62 -6.94
N ARG A 33 -2.55 -13.31 -5.64
CA ARG A 33 -3.24 -14.20 -4.69
C ARG A 33 -4.72 -14.38 -5.02
N ASN A 34 -5.38 -13.29 -5.38
CA ASN A 34 -6.82 -13.29 -5.59
C ASN A 34 -7.23 -12.36 -6.73
N SER A 35 -7.56 -12.95 -7.87
CA SER A 35 -8.07 -12.22 -9.04
C SER A 35 -9.52 -11.73 -8.87
N ASN A 36 -10.18 -12.01 -7.74
CA ASN A 36 -11.50 -11.47 -7.45
C ASN A 36 -11.40 -10.03 -6.97
N TYR A 37 -11.84 -9.10 -7.83
CA TYR A 37 -11.94 -7.66 -7.59
C TYR A 37 -12.58 -7.30 -6.23
N LYS A 38 -13.61 -8.03 -5.79
CA LYS A 38 -14.29 -7.76 -4.50
C LYS A 38 -13.39 -8.11 -3.32
N SER A 39 -12.76 -9.28 -3.34
CA SER A 39 -11.89 -9.72 -2.25
C SER A 39 -10.65 -8.85 -2.16
N LEU A 40 -10.05 -8.50 -3.30
CA LEU A 40 -8.91 -7.60 -3.33
C LEU A 40 -9.26 -6.20 -2.82
N GLY A 41 -10.43 -5.65 -3.20
CA GLY A 41 -10.89 -4.37 -2.68
C GLY A 41 -11.01 -4.36 -1.16
N ILE A 42 -11.51 -5.45 -0.57
CA ILE A 42 -11.57 -5.61 0.90
C ILE A 42 -10.15 -5.70 1.49
N GLN A 43 -9.26 -6.49 0.91
CA GLN A 43 -7.87 -6.59 1.38
C GLN A 43 -7.14 -5.23 1.34
N CYS A 44 -7.31 -4.48 0.25
CA CYS A 44 -6.80 -3.11 0.12
C CYS A 44 -7.39 -2.17 1.17
N LEU A 45 -8.67 -2.33 1.54
CA LEU A 45 -9.30 -1.54 2.59
C LEU A 45 -8.69 -1.86 3.97
N PHE A 46 -8.55 -3.14 4.33
CA PHE A 46 -7.90 -3.56 5.58
C PHE A 46 -6.47 -3.04 5.66
N PHE A 47 -5.71 -3.19 4.58
CA PHE A 47 -4.35 -2.64 4.49
C PHE A 47 -4.34 -1.12 4.66
N THR A 48 -5.26 -0.41 3.99
CA THR A 48 -5.34 1.06 4.07
C THR A 48 -5.65 1.54 5.47
N ILE A 49 -6.59 0.89 6.17
CA ILE A 49 -6.94 1.22 7.55
C ILE A 49 -5.75 1.00 8.46
N ALA A 50 -5.13 -0.18 8.42
CA ALA A 50 -3.95 -0.50 9.23
C ALA A 50 -2.78 0.46 8.96
N HIS A 51 -2.47 0.69 7.68
CA HIS A 51 -1.41 1.58 7.26
C HIS A 51 -1.64 3.01 7.74
N SER A 52 -2.86 3.53 7.63
CA SER A 52 -3.21 4.87 8.09
C SER A 52 -3.04 5.01 9.61
N ILE A 53 -3.47 4.00 10.38
CA ILE A 53 -3.32 3.96 11.84
C ILE A 53 -1.84 4.01 12.21
N SER A 54 -1.05 3.11 11.64
CA SER A 54 0.36 2.97 11.97
C SER A 54 1.19 4.19 11.53
N MET A 55 0.89 4.74 10.35
CA MET A 55 1.49 5.99 9.88
C MET A 55 1.16 7.16 10.82
N GLY A 56 -0.09 7.29 11.27
CA GLY A 56 -0.48 8.31 12.25
C GLY A 56 0.24 8.16 13.58
N LEU A 57 0.42 6.93 14.06
CA LEU A 57 1.19 6.63 15.27
C LEU A 57 2.68 6.95 15.08
N ALA A 58 3.29 6.53 13.97
CA ALA A 58 4.68 6.81 13.65
C ALA A 58 4.95 8.32 13.58
N ALA A 59 4.01 9.07 13.00
CA ALA A 59 4.04 10.51 12.90
C ALA A 59 3.91 11.22 14.27
N PHE A 60 3.08 10.69 15.17
CA PHE A 60 2.84 11.28 16.49
C PHE A 60 3.94 10.96 17.50
N PHE A 61 4.41 9.71 17.52
CA PHE A 61 5.38 9.20 18.49
C PHE A 61 6.83 9.23 17.98
N THR A 62 7.07 9.68 16.74
CA THR A 62 8.40 9.71 16.11
C THR A 62 9.09 8.34 16.14
N ILE A 63 8.31 7.27 15.94
CA ILE A 63 8.83 5.90 15.95
C ILE A 63 9.56 5.69 14.62
N SER A 64 10.89 5.79 14.63
CA SER A 64 11.71 5.63 13.43
C SER A 64 12.92 4.74 13.73
N ASN A 65 12.78 3.45 13.42
CA ASN A 65 13.90 2.53 13.37
C ASN A 65 13.87 1.78 12.04
N SER A 66 14.37 2.44 10.99
CA SER A 66 14.44 1.87 9.64
C SER A 66 15.18 0.55 9.61
N THR A 67 16.22 0.39 10.42
CA THR A 67 17.02 -0.83 10.53
C THR A 67 16.17 -2.07 10.84
N ILE A 68 15.06 -1.90 11.56
CA ILE A 68 14.12 -3.00 11.89
C ILE A 68 12.92 -2.99 10.94
N ILE A 69 12.38 -1.81 10.64
CA ILE A 69 11.13 -1.68 9.89
C ILE A 69 11.31 -2.06 8.42
N GLU A 70 12.38 -1.62 7.76
CA GLU A 70 12.59 -1.89 6.33
C GLU A 70 12.74 -3.40 6.04
N PRO A 71 13.54 -4.19 6.81
CA PRO A 71 13.56 -5.64 6.63
C PRO A 71 12.20 -6.31 6.89
N LEU A 72 11.40 -5.80 7.83
CA LEU A 72 10.06 -6.35 8.09
C LEU A 72 9.10 -6.09 6.92
N ILE A 73 9.20 -4.93 6.26
CA ILE A 73 8.43 -4.63 5.05
C ILE A 73 8.81 -5.61 3.93
N VAL A 74 10.11 -5.79 3.68
CA VAL A 74 10.59 -6.77 2.68
C VAL A 74 10.11 -8.17 3.01
N LEU A 75 10.20 -8.57 4.29
CA LEU A 75 9.74 -9.88 4.75
C LEU A 75 8.23 -10.06 4.53
N SER A 76 7.42 -9.01 4.70
CA SER A 76 5.98 -9.08 4.42
C SER A 76 5.68 -9.38 2.95
N ILE A 77 6.41 -8.76 2.02
CA ILE A 77 6.27 -8.99 0.57
C ILE A 77 6.69 -10.42 0.23
N VAL A 78 7.83 -10.88 0.77
CA VAL A 78 8.31 -12.25 0.58
C VAL A 78 7.31 -13.26 1.13
N ALA A 79 6.75 -13.02 2.31
CA ALA A 79 5.75 -13.88 2.92
C ALA A 79 4.52 -14.05 2.01
N VAL A 80 3.94 -12.94 1.52
CA VAL A 80 2.80 -13.00 0.57
C VAL A 80 3.19 -13.69 -0.74
N SER A 81 4.41 -13.46 -1.23
CA SER A 81 4.91 -14.08 -2.46
C SER A 81 5.09 -15.60 -2.34
N ILE A 82 5.63 -16.08 -1.23
CA ILE A 82 5.75 -17.52 -0.93
C ILE A 82 4.36 -18.14 -0.81
N GLU A 83 3.48 -17.48 -0.09
CA GLU A 83 2.08 -17.88 0.09
C GLU A 83 1.34 -18.00 -1.25
N ASN A 84 1.63 -17.13 -2.23
CA ASN A 84 1.09 -17.26 -3.60
C ASN A 84 1.55 -18.51 -4.35
N ILE A 85 2.73 -19.05 -4.01
CA ILE A 85 3.29 -20.25 -4.66
C ILE A 85 2.74 -21.51 -3.99
N ILE A 86 2.61 -21.51 -2.67
CA ILE A 86 2.26 -22.70 -1.89
C ILE A 86 0.73 -22.88 -1.78
N SER A 87 -0.02 -21.79 -1.60
CA SER A 87 -1.44 -21.83 -1.26
C SER A 87 -2.31 -21.36 -2.43
N LEU A 88 -2.97 -22.29 -3.10
CA LEU A 88 -3.85 -22.00 -4.25
C LEU A 88 -5.21 -21.36 -3.87
N LYS A 89 -5.59 -21.38 -2.58
CA LYS A 89 -6.87 -20.81 -2.11
C LYS A 89 -6.62 -19.76 -1.02
N PRO A 90 -7.31 -18.61 -1.07
CA PRO A 90 -7.25 -17.62 0.00
C PRO A 90 -7.93 -18.17 1.26
N HIS A 91 -7.29 -18.00 2.41
CA HIS A 91 -7.80 -18.41 3.71
C HIS A 91 -8.40 -17.19 4.45
N PRO A 92 -9.46 -17.34 5.26
CA PRO A 92 -10.03 -16.21 6.01
C PRO A 92 -9.04 -15.49 6.94
N PHE A 93 -8.01 -16.20 7.40
CA PHE A 93 -6.92 -15.64 8.21
C PHE A 93 -6.04 -14.63 7.43
N ASP A 94 -6.09 -14.65 6.09
CA ASP A 94 -5.30 -13.76 5.23
C ASP A 94 -5.63 -12.28 5.49
N PHE A 95 -6.88 -11.95 5.86
CA PHE A 95 -7.26 -10.57 6.20
C PHE A 95 -6.53 -10.04 7.45
N GLY A 96 -6.34 -10.89 8.46
CA GLY A 96 -5.59 -10.54 9.67
C GLY A 96 -4.11 -10.33 9.39
N ILE A 97 -3.53 -11.19 8.54
CA ILE A 97 -2.14 -11.05 8.08
C ILE A 97 -1.95 -9.76 7.28
N ILE A 98 -2.86 -9.47 6.34
CA ILE A 98 -2.80 -8.24 5.51
C ILE A 98 -2.94 -6.99 6.37
N PHE A 99 -3.80 -7.03 7.40
CA PHE A 99 -3.91 -5.94 8.36
C PHE A 99 -2.59 -5.74 9.13
N PHE A 100 -1.97 -6.82 9.62
CA PHE A 100 -0.67 -6.75 10.30
C PHE A 100 0.43 -6.20 9.38
N PHE A 101 0.50 -6.66 8.13
CA PHE A 101 1.44 -6.12 7.15
C PHE A 101 1.17 -4.64 6.87
N GLY A 102 -0.09 -4.22 6.79
CA GLY A 102 -0.44 -2.80 6.71
C GLY A 102 0.11 -1.97 7.87
N LEU A 103 0.06 -2.48 9.10
CA LEU A 103 0.65 -1.81 10.27
C LEU A 103 2.16 -1.66 10.10
N VAL A 104 2.87 -2.74 9.79
CA VAL A 104 4.34 -2.72 9.60
C VAL A 104 4.72 -1.75 8.47
N HIS A 105 4.01 -1.81 7.35
CA HIS A 105 4.23 -0.95 6.19
C HIS A 105 4.03 0.53 6.53
N GLY A 106 3.03 0.86 7.35
CA GLY A 106 2.78 2.22 7.80
C GLY A 106 3.89 2.81 8.66
N LEU A 107 4.64 1.97 9.38
CA LEU A 107 5.81 2.41 10.16
C LEU A 107 6.98 2.83 9.25
N GLY A 108 7.10 2.25 8.06
CA GLY A 108 8.14 2.60 7.08
C GLY A 108 8.07 4.07 6.65
N PHE A 109 6.90 4.67 6.84
CA PHE A 109 6.62 6.04 6.48
C PHE A 109 7.18 7.08 7.47
N ALA A 110 7.65 6.66 8.65
CA ALA A 110 8.17 7.56 9.69
C ALA A 110 9.31 8.46 9.20
N ASN A 111 10.26 7.91 8.44
CA ASN A 111 11.40 8.66 7.89
C ASN A 111 10.98 9.62 6.78
N ALA A 112 10.03 9.21 5.94
CA ALA A 112 9.48 10.05 4.89
C ALA A 112 8.74 11.26 5.49
N LEU A 113 7.97 11.08 6.56
CA LEU A 113 7.28 12.17 7.26
C LEU A 113 8.22 13.17 7.93
N GLN A 114 9.32 12.70 8.51
CA GLN A 114 10.34 13.57 9.07
C GLN A 114 10.99 14.43 7.98
N THR A 115 11.21 13.87 6.79
CA THR A 115 11.83 14.57 5.65
C THR A 115 10.85 15.54 4.98
N ILE A 116 9.58 15.12 4.81
CA ILE A 116 8.51 15.91 4.20
C ILE A 116 8.12 17.11 5.09
N GLY A 117 8.16 16.93 6.42
CA GLY A 117 7.85 17.98 7.38
C GLY A 117 6.37 18.33 7.41
N LEU A 118 5.56 17.56 8.14
CA LEU A 118 4.13 17.86 8.32
C LEU A 118 3.93 19.17 9.11
N PRO A 119 2.98 20.04 8.71
CA PRO A 119 2.73 21.29 9.42
C PRO A 119 1.98 20.94 10.71
N LYS A 120 2.52 21.31 11.87
CA LYS A 120 1.93 20.94 13.18
C LYS A 120 0.47 21.42 13.32
N GLU A 121 0.17 22.61 12.81
CA GLU A 121 -1.18 23.22 12.85
C GLU A 121 -2.21 22.50 11.96
N HIS A 122 -1.74 21.81 10.92
CA HIS A 122 -2.59 21.13 9.93
C HIS A 122 -2.24 19.65 9.78
N PHE A 123 -1.67 19.06 10.83
CA PHE A 123 -1.12 17.71 10.81
C PHE A 123 -2.13 16.67 10.28
N PHE A 124 -3.35 16.65 10.84
CA PHE A 124 -4.39 15.71 10.42
C PHE A 124 -4.84 15.94 8.98
N ALA A 125 -4.96 17.19 8.54
CA ALA A 125 -5.35 17.51 7.17
C ALA A 125 -4.27 17.09 6.16
N ALA A 126 -3.00 17.31 6.49
CA ALA A 126 -1.87 16.90 5.67
C ALA A 126 -1.73 15.37 5.63
N LEU A 127 -1.87 14.68 6.76
CA LEU A 127 -1.86 13.22 6.84
C LEU A 127 -3.03 12.58 6.07
N PHE A 128 -4.23 13.17 6.17
CA PHE A 128 -5.39 12.73 5.42
C PHE A 128 -5.19 12.92 3.91
N SER A 129 -4.70 14.09 3.50
CA SER A 129 -4.38 14.39 2.10
C SER A 129 -3.29 13.45 1.55
N PHE A 130 -2.29 13.14 2.36
CA PHE A 130 -1.26 12.17 2.00
C PHE A 130 -1.86 10.77 1.72
N ASN A 131 -2.76 10.29 2.58
CA ASN A 131 -3.47 9.04 2.37
C ASN A 131 -4.35 9.03 1.10
N ILE A 132 -4.94 10.17 0.72
CA ILE A 132 -5.67 10.29 -0.54
C ILE A 132 -4.73 9.96 -1.71
N GLY A 133 -3.53 10.53 -1.73
CA GLY A 133 -2.49 10.22 -2.72
C GLY A 133 -2.16 8.72 -2.80
N LEU A 134 -1.98 8.07 -1.65
CA LEU A 134 -1.72 6.62 -1.57
C LEU A 134 -2.90 5.78 -2.11
N ASN A 135 -4.13 6.22 -1.90
CA ASN A 135 -5.30 5.51 -2.39
C ASN A 135 -5.41 5.58 -3.92
N TRP A 136 -5.10 6.74 -4.51
CA TRP A 136 -4.99 6.88 -5.96
C TRP A 136 -3.93 5.96 -6.54
N HIS A 137 -2.77 5.85 -5.90
CA HIS A 137 -1.74 4.90 -6.28
C HIS A 137 -2.27 3.46 -6.30
N LYS A 138 -2.95 3.02 -5.24
CA LYS A 138 -3.43 1.63 -5.14
C LYS A 138 -4.38 1.30 -6.30
N LEU A 139 -5.23 2.26 -6.65
CA LEU A 139 -6.15 2.14 -7.77
C LEU A 139 -5.39 2.03 -9.09
N ALA A 140 -4.38 2.89 -9.31
CA ALA A 140 -3.56 2.87 -10.53
C ALA A 140 -2.75 1.56 -10.68
N SER A 141 -2.06 1.15 -9.60
CA SER A 141 -1.31 -0.10 -9.53
C SER A 141 -2.19 -1.34 -9.73
N PHE A 142 -3.49 -1.23 -9.46
CA PHE A 142 -4.46 -2.28 -9.72
C PHE A 142 -4.95 -2.34 -11.18
N PHE A 143 -5.28 -1.18 -11.75
CA PHE A 143 -5.82 -1.13 -13.12
C PHE A 143 -4.77 -1.48 -14.18
N LEU A 144 -3.50 -1.14 -13.96
CA LEU A 144 -2.41 -1.40 -14.90
C LEU A 144 -2.23 -2.90 -15.22
N PRO A 145 -2.03 -3.80 -14.22
CA PRO A 145 -1.97 -5.25 -14.46
C PRO A 145 -3.29 -5.81 -14.98
N SER A 146 -4.43 -5.35 -14.45
CA SER A 146 -5.75 -5.84 -14.86
C SER A 146 -6.03 -5.57 -16.34
N PHE A 147 -5.70 -4.38 -16.83
CA PHE A 147 -5.83 -4.01 -18.23
C PHE A 147 -4.92 -4.86 -19.13
N TRP A 148 -3.68 -5.11 -18.72
CA TRP A 148 -2.76 -5.97 -19.46
C TRP A 148 -3.23 -7.43 -19.48
N PHE A 149 -3.72 -7.95 -18.34
CA PHE A 149 -4.17 -9.35 -18.22
C PHE A 149 -5.47 -9.61 -19.00
N ILE A 150 -6.42 -8.66 -18.99
CA ILE A 150 -7.67 -8.75 -19.75
C ILE A 150 -7.41 -8.67 -21.27
N ASN A 151 -6.55 -7.73 -21.70
CA ASN A 151 -6.21 -7.60 -23.12
C ASN A 151 -5.29 -8.72 -23.62
N GLY A 152 -4.45 -9.30 -22.76
CA GLY A 152 -3.63 -10.47 -23.09
C GLY A 152 -4.45 -11.74 -23.37
N LYS A 153 -5.60 -11.92 -22.70
CA LYS A 153 -6.51 -13.05 -22.99
C LYS A 153 -7.22 -12.94 -24.34
N LYS A 154 -7.36 -11.73 -24.91
CA LYS A 154 -7.92 -11.55 -26.27
C LYS A 154 -6.99 -12.06 -27.38
N GLY A 155 -5.72 -12.36 -27.09
CA GLY A 155 -4.75 -12.91 -28.05
C GLY A 155 -4.62 -14.44 -28.08
N TYR A 156 -5.33 -15.18 -27.21
CA TYR A 156 -5.22 -16.64 -27.08
C TYR A 156 -6.58 -17.35 -27.19
N LEU A 157 -7.48 -16.85 -28.05
CA LEU A 157 -8.61 -17.63 -28.53
C LEU A 157 -8.21 -18.20 -29.90
N PRO A 158 -7.80 -19.49 -30.01
CA PRO A 158 -7.74 -20.12 -31.31
C PRO A 158 -9.16 -20.17 -31.89
N CYS A 159 -9.26 -19.76 -33.15
CA CYS A 159 -10.42 -19.85 -34.01
C CYS A 159 -10.95 -21.29 -34.11
#